data_AF-A0A430LQ53-F1
#
_entry.id   AF-A0A430LQ53-F1
#
_cell.length_a   1.000
_cell.length_b   1.000
_cell.length_c   1.000
_cell.angle_alpha   90.00
_cell.angle_beta   90.00
_cell.angle_gamma   90.00
#
_symmetry.space_group_name_H-M   'P 1'
#
loop_
_entity.id
_entity.type
_entity.pdbx_description
1 polymer ?
#
loop_
_entity_poly.entity_id
_entity_poly.type
_entity_poly.pdbx_seq_one_letter_code
_entity_poly.pdbx_strand_id
1 'polypeptide(L)'
;MLDLFSVPVYVVVFRETLETAIIVSVLLAFLKQTLDGSQRDANLYKALRAQVWLGTATGFALCLIGSGIIIGIFYILGTDAWADHEYYYEGVFSLISAVIITIMGGALLRVGKMEEKWRAKLAKAIEAPVTAHGKRAWLVNFFEKYAMFVLPFITVLREGIEGIVFVAGVSFSAPASAVPLPVIMGLLSGGLVGYILYRGGSSAKLQVFLVASTCLLYLVAAGLFSRAIWLFEQQQWNKVVGGDAAELGDGPGSYDIDRSIWHVNCCNPQLNGGGGWAIFNAVLGWNNSATYGSVLAYNLYWIFVIGQFSAMTYKEDHGHWPLLKGKGKDEDEEGLVTPERAED
;
A
#
# COMPACT_ATOMS: atom_id res chain seq x y z
N MET A 1 -12.96 17.46 21.04
CA MET A 1 -14.08 16.66 20.48
C MET A 1 -13.47 15.30 20.14
N LEU A 2 -14.10 14.16 20.42
CA LEU A 2 -13.47 12.86 20.18
C LEU A 2 -13.26 12.68 18.66
N ASP A 3 -12.02 12.76 18.18
CA ASP A 3 -11.66 12.45 16.80
C ASP A 3 -11.76 10.94 16.59
N LEU A 4 -12.98 10.44 16.39
CA LEU A 4 -13.28 9.00 16.29
C LEU A 4 -12.95 8.42 14.91
N PHE A 5 -12.54 9.25 13.94
CA PHE A 5 -12.41 8.82 12.55
C PHE A 5 -11.18 9.42 11.85
N SER A 6 -10.13 8.60 11.71
CA SER A 6 -8.99 8.92 10.86
C SER A 6 -9.28 8.64 9.38
N VAL A 7 -9.45 9.72 8.61
CA VAL A 7 -9.69 9.64 7.14
C VAL A 7 -8.57 8.92 6.38
N PRO A 8 -7.27 9.17 6.64
CA PRO A 8 -6.21 8.47 5.92
C PRO A 8 -6.20 6.96 6.20
N VAL A 9 -6.49 6.55 7.45
CA VAL A 9 -6.63 5.13 7.81
C VAL A 9 -7.78 4.49 7.04
N TYR A 10 -8.93 5.17 6.95
CA TYR A 10 -10.08 4.68 6.19
C TYR A 10 -9.72 4.47 4.72
N VAL A 11 -9.12 5.48 4.06
CA VAL A 11 -8.75 5.43 2.65
C VAL A 11 -7.80 4.28 2.37
N VAL A 12 -6.78 4.07 3.20
CA VAL A 12 -5.83 2.98 2.98
C VAL A 12 -6.47 1.62 3.21
N VAL A 13 -7.17 1.41 4.33
CA VAL A 13 -7.84 0.12 4.56
C VAL A 13 -8.85 -0.19 3.46
N PHE A 14 -9.62 0.81 3.02
CA PHE A 14 -10.54 0.69 1.89
C PHE A 14 -9.82 0.27 0.60
N ARG A 15 -8.68 0.89 0.29
CA ARG A 15 -7.83 0.51 -0.85
C ARG A 15 -7.30 -0.91 -0.73
N GLU A 16 -6.63 -1.27 0.37
CA GLU A 16 -6.04 -2.60 0.55
C GLU A 16 -7.11 -3.71 0.45
N THR A 17 -8.30 -3.41 0.99
CA THR A 17 -9.47 -4.29 0.88
C THR A 17 -9.94 -4.43 -0.57
N LEU A 18 -9.97 -3.33 -1.33
CA LEU A 18 -10.37 -3.36 -2.73
C LEU A 18 -9.40 -4.11 -3.62
N GLU A 19 -8.10 -3.90 -3.43
CA GLU A 19 -7.06 -4.63 -4.17
C GLU A 19 -7.16 -6.14 -3.90
N THR A 20 -7.27 -6.50 -2.64
CA THR A 20 -7.49 -7.88 -2.22
C THR A 20 -8.77 -8.45 -2.84
N ALA A 21 -9.88 -7.70 -2.81
CA ALA A 21 -11.15 -8.12 -3.38
C ALA A 21 -11.09 -8.28 -4.90
N ILE A 22 -10.36 -7.42 -5.61
CA ILE A 22 -10.16 -7.52 -7.07
C ILE A 22 -9.35 -8.77 -7.39
N ILE A 23 -8.23 -9.03 -6.69
CA ILE A 23 -7.39 -10.21 -6.94
C ILE A 23 -8.18 -11.49 -6.67
N VAL A 24 -8.92 -11.57 -5.56
CA VAL A 24 -9.78 -12.71 -5.26
C VAL A 24 -10.89 -12.88 -6.31
N SER A 25 -11.49 -11.78 -6.78
CA SER A 25 -12.51 -11.79 -7.84
C SER A 25 -11.96 -12.33 -9.16
N VAL A 26 -10.76 -11.91 -9.56
CA VAL A 26 -10.07 -12.40 -10.77
C VAL A 26 -9.74 -13.88 -10.64
N LEU A 27 -9.24 -14.33 -9.48
CA LEU A 27 -8.98 -15.76 -9.23
C LEU A 27 -10.25 -16.61 -9.30
N LEU A 28 -11.37 -16.12 -8.74
CA LEU A 28 -12.66 -16.78 -8.82
C LEU A 28 -13.22 -16.79 -10.25
N ALA A 29 -13.04 -15.71 -11.02
CA ALA A 29 -13.43 -15.64 -12.42
C ALA A 29 -12.60 -16.59 -13.29
N PHE A 30 -11.28 -16.68 -13.05
CA PHE A 30 -10.40 -17.65 -13.71
C PHE A 30 -10.80 -19.09 -13.38
N LEU A 31 -11.12 -19.39 -12.12
CA LEU A 31 -11.60 -20.71 -11.73
C LEU A 31 -12.88 -21.07 -12.48
N LYS A 32 -13.82 -20.12 -12.59
CA LYS A 32 -15.06 -20.31 -13.34
C LYS A 32 -14.78 -20.55 -14.83
N GLN A 33 -13.93 -19.74 -15.46
CA GLN A 33 -13.64 -19.84 -16.89
C GLN A 33 -12.89 -21.12 -17.28
N THR A 34 -11.96 -21.58 -16.44
CA THR A 34 -11.12 -22.77 -16.69
C THR A 34 -11.87 -24.08 -16.41
N LEU A 35 -12.89 -24.07 -15.53
CA LEU A 35 -13.65 -25.27 -15.13
C LEU A 35 -15.10 -25.32 -15.65
N ASP A 36 -15.63 -24.27 -16.29
CA ASP A 36 -16.95 -24.29 -16.97
C ASP A 36 -16.94 -25.08 -18.31
N GLY A 37 -15.80 -25.62 -18.74
CA GLY A 37 -15.70 -26.44 -19.95
C GLY A 37 -16.37 -27.82 -19.79
N SER A 38 -17.55 -27.97 -20.42
CA SER A 38 -18.44 -29.12 -20.74
C SER A 38 -18.29 -30.55 -20.15
N GLN A 39 -17.29 -30.93 -19.34
CA GLN A 39 -17.18 -32.28 -18.77
C GLN A 39 -16.37 -32.44 -17.46
N ARG A 40 -16.21 -31.43 -16.59
CA ARG A 40 -15.42 -31.58 -15.35
C ARG A 40 -16.18 -31.21 -14.06
N ASP A 41 -15.91 -32.01 -13.02
CA ASP A 41 -16.64 -32.15 -11.76
C ASP A 41 -17.06 -30.84 -11.07
N ALA A 42 -18.38 -30.66 -10.88
CA ALA A 42 -18.94 -29.63 -10.01
C ALA A 42 -18.39 -29.70 -8.56
N ASN A 43 -17.99 -30.89 -8.12
CA ASN A 43 -17.36 -31.11 -6.83
C ASN A 43 -15.93 -30.55 -6.77
N LEU A 44 -15.16 -30.66 -7.86
CA LEU A 44 -13.81 -30.08 -7.95
C LEU A 44 -13.87 -28.56 -7.92
N TYR A 45 -14.80 -27.95 -8.66
CA TYR A 45 -15.03 -26.50 -8.62
C TYR A 45 -15.38 -25.99 -7.21
N LYS A 46 -16.29 -26.69 -6.51
CA LYS A 46 -16.63 -26.35 -5.10
C LYS A 46 -15.41 -26.47 -4.18
N ALA A 47 -14.61 -27.52 -4.33
CA ALA A 47 -13.40 -27.73 -3.52
C ALA A 47 -12.35 -26.64 -3.76
N LEU A 48 -12.07 -26.27 -5.02
CA LEU A 48 -11.11 -25.21 -5.35
C LEU A 48 -11.61 -23.83 -4.90
N ARG A 49 -12.91 -23.55 -5.04
CA ARG A 49 -13.50 -22.33 -4.49
C ARG A 49 -13.37 -22.26 -2.97
N ALA A 50 -13.58 -23.38 -2.28
CA ALA A 50 -13.37 -23.46 -0.83
C ALA A 50 -11.91 -23.20 -0.45
N GLN A 51 -10.94 -23.69 -1.25
CA GLN A 51 -9.52 -23.39 -1.05
C GLN A 51 -9.19 -21.91 -1.21
N VAL A 52 -9.77 -21.20 -2.18
CA VAL A 52 -9.59 -19.74 -2.35
C VAL A 52 -10.09 -18.99 -1.12
N TRP A 53 -11.31 -19.31 -0.66
CA TRP A 53 -11.91 -18.68 0.51
C TRP A 53 -11.16 -19.01 1.80
N LEU A 54 -10.71 -20.26 1.96
CA LEU A 54 -9.91 -20.68 3.10
C LEU A 54 -8.56 -19.95 3.12
N GLY A 55 -7.89 -19.80 1.97
CA GLY A 55 -6.64 -19.06 1.84
C GLY A 55 -6.80 -17.58 2.20
N THR A 56 -7.85 -16.96 1.67
CA THR A 56 -8.20 -15.57 1.97
C THR A 56 -8.51 -15.36 3.45
N ALA A 57 -9.36 -16.20 4.03
CA ALA A 57 -9.77 -16.11 5.44
C ALA A 57 -8.59 -16.38 6.39
N THR A 58 -7.72 -17.34 6.08
CA THR A 58 -6.56 -17.65 6.91
C THR A 58 -5.54 -16.51 6.87
N GLY A 59 -5.29 -15.94 5.69
CA GLY A 59 -4.40 -14.78 5.54
C GLY A 59 -4.92 -13.58 6.34
N PHE A 60 -6.22 -13.26 6.19
CA PHE A 60 -6.85 -12.17 6.91
C PHE A 60 -6.80 -12.37 8.44
N ALA A 61 -7.08 -13.59 8.92
CA ALA A 61 -7.01 -13.91 10.34
C ALA A 61 -5.60 -13.73 10.91
N LEU A 62 -4.56 -14.15 10.19
CA LEU A 62 -3.17 -13.95 10.60
C LEU A 62 -2.79 -12.46 10.64
N CYS A 63 -3.27 -11.65 9.69
CA CYS A 63 -3.08 -10.20 9.73
C CYS A 63 -3.74 -9.57 10.97
N LEU A 64 -4.97 -9.96 11.30
CA LEU A 64 -5.65 -9.48 12.51
C LEU A 64 -4.87 -9.88 13.78
N ILE A 65 -4.43 -11.13 13.89
CA ILE A 65 -3.61 -11.58 15.02
C ILE A 65 -2.31 -10.79 15.11
N GLY A 66 -1.59 -10.61 14.00
CA GLY A 66 -0.36 -9.84 13.94
C GLY A 66 -0.55 -8.40 14.40
N SER A 67 -1.60 -7.72 13.91
CA SER A 67 -1.94 -6.37 14.35
C SER A 67 -2.29 -6.31 15.84
N GLY A 68 -3.06 -7.27 16.35
CA GLY A 68 -3.44 -7.35 17.76
C GLY A 68 -2.24 -7.57 18.68
N ILE A 69 -1.25 -8.36 18.25
CA ILE A 69 0.01 -8.55 18.98
C ILE A 69 0.80 -7.24 19.04
N ILE A 70 0.96 -6.52 17.92
CA ILE A 70 1.69 -5.25 17.88
C ILE A 70 1.03 -4.22 18.82
N ILE A 71 -0.29 -4.08 18.73
CA ILE A 71 -1.07 -3.19 19.60
C ILE A 71 -0.95 -3.64 21.06
N GLY A 72 -1.09 -4.94 21.35
CA GLY A 72 -0.97 -5.48 22.70
C GLY A 72 0.41 -5.22 23.33
N ILE A 73 1.49 -5.40 22.56
CA ILE A 73 2.86 -5.08 23.00
C ILE A 73 2.98 -3.59 23.33
N PHE A 74 2.43 -2.72 22.48
CA PHE A 74 2.45 -1.26 22.69
C PHE A 74 1.79 -0.85 24.01
N TYR A 75 0.63 -1.43 24.34
CA TYR A 75 -0.08 -1.12 25.58
C TYR A 75 0.55 -1.77 26.84
N ILE A 76 1.26 -2.89 26.70
CA ILE A 76 1.85 -3.62 27.85
C ILE A 76 3.24 -3.07 28.22
N LEU A 77 4.05 -2.63 27.25
CA LEU A 77 5.45 -2.25 27.50
C LEU A 77 5.66 -0.83 28.06
N GLY A 78 4.62 -0.02 28.22
CA GLY A 78 4.70 1.21 29.03
C GLY A 78 5.44 2.39 28.40
N THR A 79 4.84 3.56 28.59
CA THR A 79 5.05 4.90 28.03
C THR A 79 6.43 5.57 28.19
N ASP A 80 7.31 5.09 29.07
CA ASP A 80 8.45 5.93 29.50
C ASP A 80 9.67 5.87 28.58
N ALA A 81 9.89 4.78 27.85
CA ALA A 81 11.03 4.68 26.94
C ALA A 81 10.83 5.39 25.59
N TRP A 82 9.57 5.75 25.28
CA TRP A 82 9.17 6.28 23.97
C TRP A 82 8.94 7.80 24.00
N ALA A 83 8.58 8.36 25.16
CA ALA A 83 8.27 9.78 25.33
C ALA A 83 9.45 10.71 24.97
N ASP A 84 10.68 10.35 25.34
CA ASP A 84 11.86 11.20 25.11
C ASP A 84 12.21 11.38 23.61
N HIS A 85 11.74 10.48 22.74
CA HIS A 85 12.08 10.44 21.32
C HIS A 85 10.85 10.26 20.39
N GLU A 86 9.65 10.59 20.88
CA GLU A 86 8.38 10.40 20.17
C GLU A 86 8.41 10.96 18.74
N TYR A 87 8.83 12.23 18.59
CA TYR A 87 8.94 12.90 17.29
C TYR A 87 9.91 12.21 16.31
N TYR A 88 10.98 11.58 16.80
CA TYR A 88 11.89 10.82 15.92
C TYR A 88 11.22 9.55 15.41
N TYR A 89 10.54 8.82 16.28
CA TYR A 89 9.83 7.61 15.88
C TYR A 89 8.70 7.95 14.91
N GLU A 90 7.87 8.94 15.22
CA GLU A 90 6.77 9.38 14.35
C GLU A 90 7.30 9.87 12.99
N GLY A 91 8.41 10.60 12.98
CA GLY A 91 9.06 11.06 11.75
C GLY A 91 9.59 9.91 10.89
N VAL A 92 10.26 8.92 11.49
CA VAL A 92 10.79 7.75 10.77
C VAL A 92 9.66 6.89 10.21
N PHE A 93 8.61 6.63 10.98
CA PHE A 93 7.46 5.86 10.50
C PHE A 93 6.73 6.60 9.37
N SER A 94 6.51 7.91 9.51
CA SER A 94 5.89 8.73 8.46
C SER A 94 6.74 8.70 7.17
N LEU A 95 8.06 8.76 7.28
CA LEU A 95 8.99 8.68 6.14
C LEU A 95 8.94 7.31 5.46
N ILE A 96 9.01 6.22 6.24
CA ILE A 96 8.93 4.84 5.71
C ILE A 96 7.58 4.62 5.03
N SER A 97 6.47 5.04 5.65
CA SER A 97 5.14 4.96 5.07
C SER A 97 5.05 5.72 3.74
N ALA A 98 5.59 6.95 3.66
CA ALA A 98 5.61 7.71 2.42
C ALA A 98 6.37 6.99 1.30
N VAL A 99 7.52 6.37 1.61
CA VAL A 99 8.31 5.59 0.63
C VAL A 99 7.55 4.35 0.16
N ILE A 100 6.94 3.59 1.08
CA ILE A 100 6.15 2.39 0.75
C ILE A 100 4.98 2.74 -0.19
N ILE A 101 4.19 3.77 0.16
CA ILE A 101 3.08 4.23 -0.68
C ILE A 101 3.57 4.64 -2.08
N THR A 102 4.70 5.35 -2.15
CA THR A 102 5.27 5.82 -3.41
C THR A 102 5.60 4.67 -4.35
N ILE A 103 6.24 3.62 -3.80
CA ILE A 103 6.61 2.41 -4.54
C ILE A 103 5.36 1.63 -4.95
N MET A 104 4.41 1.46 -4.03
CA MET A 104 3.23 0.62 -4.30
C MET A 104 2.24 1.29 -5.26
N GLY A 105 2.02 2.60 -5.13
CA GLY A 105 1.17 3.37 -6.04
C GLY A 105 1.62 3.24 -7.50
N GLY A 106 2.94 3.20 -7.75
CA GLY A 106 3.50 2.99 -9.09
C GLY A 106 3.35 1.55 -9.59
N ALA A 107 3.45 0.56 -8.70
CA ALA A 107 3.28 -0.85 -9.04
C ALA A 107 1.83 -1.18 -9.41
N LEU A 108 0.86 -0.57 -8.72
CA LEU A 108 -0.56 -0.86 -8.90
C LEU A 108 -1.11 -0.43 -10.25
N LEU A 109 -0.66 0.71 -10.79
CA LEU A 109 -1.08 1.20 -12.10
C LEU A 109 -0.75 0.21 -13.24
N ARG A 110 0.09 -0.80 -12.97
CA ARG A 110 0.48 -1.86 -13.91
C ARG A 110 -0.19 -3.20 -13.65
N VAL A 111 -1.14 -3.28 -12.71
CA VAL A 111 -1.85 -4.52 -12.35
C VAL A 111 -2.52 -5.17 -13.57
N GLY A 112 -3.09 -4.39 -14.49
CA GLY A 112 -3.68 -4.93 -15.72
C GLY A 112 -2.69 -5.72 -16.58
N LYS A 113 -1.44 -5.24 -16.73
CA LYS A 113 -0.38 -5.95 -17.48
C LYS A 113 0.18 -7.15 -16.69
N MET A 114 0.13 -7.10 -15.36
CA MET A 114 0.55 -8.20 -14.49
C MET A 114 -0.42 -9.37 -14.58
N GLU A 115 -1.72 -9.11 -14.62
CA GLU A 115 -2.75 -10.14 -14.76
C GLU A 115 -2.49 -11.00 -16.00
N GLU A 116 -2.27 -10.39 -17.17
CA GLU A 116 -2.02 -11.11 -18.42
C GLU A 116 -0.75 -11.99 -18.36
N LYS A 117 0.34 -11.46 -17.78
CA LYS A 117 1.58 -12.22 -17.60
C LYS A 117 1.41 -13.39 -16.63
N TRP A 118 0.64 -13.20 -15.56
CA TRP A 118 0.34 -14.25 -14.59
C TRP A 118 -0.58 -15.32 -15.16
N ARG A 119 -1.62 -14.93 -15.93
CA ARG A 119 -2.46 -15.86 -16.67
C ARG A 119 -1.65 -16.70 -17.64
N ALA A 120 -0.73 -16.09 -18.39
CA ALA A 120 0.16 -16.80 -19.30
C ALA A 120 1.11 -17.78 -18.57
N LYS A 121 1.67 -17.38 -17.41
CA LYS A 121 2.52 -18.25 -16.59
C LYS A 121 1.74 -19.41 -15.96
N LEU A 122 0.52 -19.16 -15.48
CA LEU A 122 -0.33 -20.17 -14.89
C LEU A 122 -0.85 -21.16 -15.94
N ALA A 123 -1.25 -20.69 -17.12
CA ALA A 123 -1.62 -21.56 -18.24
C ALA A 123 -0.46 -22.49 -18.62
N LYS A 124 0.75 -21.94 -18.76
CA LYS A 124 1.96 -22.72 -19.06
C LYS A 124 2.33 -23.72 -17.95
N ALA A 125 2.12 -23.37 -16.68
CA ALA A 125 2.37 -24.26 -15.54
C ALA A 125 1.33 -25.39 -15.43
N ILE A 126 0.10 -25.17 -15.89
CA ILE A 126 -0.94 -26.20 -15.94
C ILE A 126 -0.72 -27.17 -17.12
N GLU A 127 -0.19 -26.69 -18.24
CA GLU A 127 0.08 -27.51 -19.44
C GLU A 127 1.39 -28.31 -19.35
N ALA A 128 2.37 -27.85 -18.58
CA ALA A 128 3.64 -28.54 -18.39
C ALA A 128 3.75 -29.08 -16.94
N PRO A 129 3.42 -30.37 -16.70
CA PRO A 129 3.68 -30.99 -15.40
C PRO A 129 5.19 -31.02 -15.18
N VAL A 130 5.70 -30.11 -14.36
CA VAL A 130 7.14 -30.02 -14.08
C VAL A 130 7.48 -31.20 -13.18
N THR A 131 8.06 -32.26 -13.74
CA THR A 131 8.67 -33.36 -12.98
C THR A 131 9.95 -32.87 -12.30
N ALA A 132 9.83 -31.95 -11.33
CA ALA A 132 10.96 -31.42 -10.58
C ALA A 132 11.51 -32.53 -9.66
N HIS A 133 12.69 -33.05 -9.95
CA HIS A 133 13.44 -33.93 -9.04
C HIS A 133 14.39 -33.11 -8.16
N GLY A 134 14.34 -33.29 -6.83
CA GLY A 134 15.28 -32.70 -5.87
C GLY A 134 14.67 -32.32 -4.51
N LYS A 135 15.48 -31.80 -3.58
CA LYS A 135 15.04 -31.41 -2.21
C LYS A 135 13.95 -30.32 -2.17
N ARG A 136 13.78 -29.57 -3.26
CA ARG A 136 12.70 -28.57 -3.43
C ARG A 136 11.43 -29.14 -4.09
N ALA A 137 11.45 -30.39 -4.55
CA ALA A 137 10.30 -31.03 -5.20
C ALA A 137 9.08 -31.12 -4.29
N TRP A 138 9.28 -31.34 -2.99
CA TRP A 138 8.16 -31.35 -2.03
C TRP A 138 7.49 -29.99 -1.89
N LEU A 139 8.27 -28.89 -1.86
CA LEU A 139 7.73 -27.54 -1.86
C LEU A 139 7.02 -27.24 -3.18
N VAL A 140 7.62 -27.57 -4.32
CA VAL A 140 6.99 -27.34 -5.64
C VAL A 140 5.68 -28.13 -5.75
N ASN A 141 5.66 -29.40 -5.38
CA ASN A 141 4.45 -30.22 -5.40
C ASN A 141 3.39 -29.74 -4.40
N PHE A 142 3.79 -29.20 -3.24
CA PHE A 142 2.86 -28.59 -2.29
C PHE A 142 2.26 -27.29 -2.85
N PHE A 143 3.09 -26.41 -3.41
CA PHE A 143 2.64 -25.15 -4.03
C PHE A 143 1.80 -25.40 -5.28
N GLU A 144 2.04 -26.46 -6.05
CA GLU A 144 1.25 -26.87 -7.21
C GLU A 144 -0.10 -27.45 -6.77
N LYS A 145 -0.09 -28.38 -5.81
CA LYS A 145 -1.32 -29.02 -5.30
C LYS A 145 -2.23 -28.05 -4.55
N TYR A 146 -1.67 -27.04 -3.90
CA TYR A 146 -2.39 -26.02 -3.14
C TYR A 146 -2.28 -24.62 -3.75
N ALA A 147 -1.96 -24.49 -5.04
CA ALA A 147 -1.79 -23.20 -5.71
C ALA A 147 -3.02 -22.28 -5.50
N MET A 148 -4.21 -22.86 -5.55
CA MET A 148 -5.48 -22.15 -5.40
C MET A 148 -5.74 -21.62 -3.97
N PHE A 149 -5.05 -22.18 -2.96
CA PHE A 149 -5.06 -21.68 -1.58
C PHE A 149 -3.91 -20.69 -1.34
N VAL A 150 -2.70 -21.04 -1.79
CA VAL A 150 -1.47 -20.30 -1.46
C VAL A 150 -1.41 -18.93 -2.14
N LEU A 151 -1.90 -18.82 -3.38
CA LEU A 151 -1.91 -17.56 -4.12
C LEU A 151 -2.74 -16.47 -3.41
N PRO A 152 -4.03 -16.68 -3.10
CA PRO A 152 -4.81 -15.68 -2.37
C PRO A 152 -4.29 -15.49 -0.94
N PHE A 153 -3.79 -16.55 -0.28
CA PHE A 153 -3.21 -16.44 1.06
C PHE A 153 -2.00 -15.50 1.13
N ILE A 154 -0.99 -15.69 0.27
CA ILE A 154 0.21 -14.83 0.25
C ILE A 154 -0.16 -13.40 -0.15
N THR A 155 -1.11 -13.26 -1.09
CA THR A 155 -1.58 -11.94 -1.51
C THR A 155 -2.20 -11.18 -0.33
N VAL A 156 -3.18 -11.77 0.35
CA VAL A 156 -3.85 -11.14 1.49
C VAL A 156 -2.87 -10.84 2.62
N LEU A 157 -1.91 -11.72 2.88
CA LEU A 157 -0.84 -11.46 3.85
C LEU A 157 0.02 -10.25 3.47
N ARG A 158 0.40 -10.13 2.20
CA ARG A 158 1.23 -9.02 1.72
C ARG A 158 0.48 -7.69 1.86
N GLU A 159 -0.71 -7.58 1.27
CA GLU A 159 -1.50 -6.34 1.32
C GLU A 159 -1.94 -6.04 2.75
N GLY A 160 -2.22 -7.07 3.55
CA GLY A 160 -2.53 -6.92 4.98
C GLY A 160 -1.35 -6.42 5.82
N ILE A 161 -0.13 -6.92 5.59
CA ILE A 161 1.07 -6.42 6.27
C ILE A 161 1.36 -4.97 5.86
N GLU A 162 1.24 -4.64 4.59
CA GLU A 162 1.39 -3.26 4.10
C GLU A 162 0.37 -2.33 4.76
N GLY A 163 -0.90 -2.73 4.80
CA GLY A 163 -1.95 -2.00 5.51
C GLY A 163 -1.63 -1.79 6.99
N ILE A 164 -1.11 -2.80 7.69
CA ILE A 164 -0.73 -2.68 9.11
C ILE A 164 0.43 -1.67 9.28
N VAL A 165 1.47 -1.75 8.45
CA VAL A 165 2.63 -0.83 8.53
C VAL A 165 2.20 0.60 8.22
N PHE A 166 1.30 0.79 7.25
CA PHE A 166 0.77 2.12 6.94
C PHE A 166 -0.09 2.68 8.08
N VAL A 167 -1.03 1.88 8.59
CA VAL A 167 -1.89 2.29 9.70
C VAL A 167 -1.05 2.62 10.91
N ALA A 168 -0.01 1.84 11.21
CA ALA A 168 0.95 2.14 12.26
C ALA A 168 1.57 3.54 12.07
N GLY A 169 2.09 3.86 10.88
CA GLY A 169 2.72 5.15 10.60
C GLY A 169 1.79 6.36 10.69
N VAL A 170 0.48 6.20 10.44
CA VAL A 170 -0.52 7.27 10.61
C VAL A 170 -1.07 7.31 12.05
N SER A 171 -1.15 6.15 12.72
CA SER A 171 -1.78 6.02 14.04
C SER A 171 -0.98 6.64 15.19
N PHE A 172 0.32 6.92 15.00
CA PHE A 172 1.09 7.70 15.98
C PHE A 172 0.64 9.15 16.09
N SER A 173 -0.05 9.68 15.08
CA SER A 173 -0.47 11.09 15.03
C SER A 173 -1.92 11.31 15.40
N ALA A 174 -2.65 10.25 15.76
CA ALA A 174 -4.06 10.30 16.10
C ALA A 174 -4.31 9.45 17.35
N PRO A 175 -5.30 9.81 18.19
CA PRO A 175 -5.64 8.99 19.36
C PRO A 175 -5.91 7.55 18.95
N ALA A 176 -5.42 6.56 19.71
CA ALA A 176 -5.60 5.14 19.39
C ALA A 176 -7.09 4.71 19.29
N SER A 177 -8.00 5.48 19.89
CA SER A 177 -9.46 5.32 19.74
C SER A 177 -9.99 5.70 18.36
N ALA A 178 -9.24 6.47 17.56
CA ALA A 178 -9.59 6.96 16.23
C ALA A 178 -9.35 5.94 15.10
N VAL A 179 -8.70 4.81 15.40
CA VAL A 179 -8.22 3.83 14.41
C VAL A 179 -9.22 2.71 14.11
N PRO A 180 -9.90 2.09 15.10
CA PRO A 180 -10.74 0.90 14.84
C PRO A 180 -11.94 1.17 13.94
N LEU A 181 -12.60 2.32 14.10
CA LEU A 181 -13.80 2.67 13.35
C LEU A 181 -13.53 2.84 11.84
N PRO A 182 -12.52 3.62 11.42
CA PRO A 182 -12.05 3.66 10.03
C PRO A 182 -11.73 2.29 9.42
N VAL A 183 -11.08 1.40 10.18
CA VAL A 183 -10.72 0.06 9.71
C VAL A 183 -11.97 -0.75 9.38
N ILE A 184 -12.94 -0.79 10.29
CA ILE A 184 -14.20 -1.53 10.08
C ILE A 184 -14.97 -0.95 8.89
N MET A 185 -15.10 0.38 8.81
CA MET A 185 -15.79 1.03 7.69
C MET A 185 -15.07 0.81 6.36
N GLY A 186 -13.74 0.82 6.35
CA GLY A 186 -12.91 0.53 5.18
C GLY A 186 -13.10 -0.89 4.69
N LEU A 187 -13.05 -1.88 5.58
CA LEU A 187 -13.29 -3.29 5.26
C LEU A 187 -14.70 -3.53 4.72
N LEU A 188 -15.72 -2.93 5.35
CA LEU A 188 -17.12 -3.08 4.92
C LEU A 188 -17.38 -2.44 3.56
N SER A 189 -16.98 -1.17 3.39
CA SER A 189 -17.18 -0.45 2.13
C SER A 189 -16.33 -1.04 1.00
N GLY A 190 -15.10 -1.45 1.28
CA GLY A 190 -14.20 -2.10 0.32
C GLY A 190 -14.72 -3.47 -0.09
N GLY A 191 -15.21 -4.28 0.85
CA GLY A 191 -15.85 -5.55 0.56
C GLY A 191 -17.13 -5.40 -0.27
N LEU A 192 -17.97 -4.39 0.04
CA LEU A 192 -19.19 -4.11 -0.71
C LEU A 192 -18.89 -3.69 -2.15
N VAL A 193 -17.97 -2.74 -2.33
CA VAL A 193 -17.56 -2.28 -3.66
C VAL A 193 -16.88 -3.42 -4.43
N GLY A 194 -16.01 -4.19 -3.79
CA GLY A 194 -15.39 -5.40 -4.37
C GLY A 194 -16.44 -6.44 -4.83
N TYR A 195 -17.49 -6.66 -4.04
CA TYR A 195 -18.59 -7.55 -4.42
C TYR A 195 -19.41 -7.02 -5.61
N ILE A 196 -19.71 -5.71 -5.63
CA ILE A 196 -20.38 -5.06 -6.77
C ILE A 196 -19.52 -5.20 -8.04
N LEU A 197 -18.20 -5.04 -7.90
CA LEU A 197 -17.24 -5.21 -9.00
C LEU A 197 -17.22 -6.65 -9.53
N TYR A 198 -17.22 -7.66 -8.65
CA TYR A 198 -17.32 -9.07 -9.07
C TYR A 198 -18.56 -9.35 -9.92
N ARG A 199 -19.68 -8.65 -9.65
CA ARG A 199 -20.97 -8.90 -10.30
C ARG A 199 -21.22 -8.01 -11.53
N GLY A 200 -20.66 -6.80 -11.60
CA GLY A 200 -21.02 -5.75 -12.57
C GLY A 200 -19.95 -5.38 -13.61
N GLY A 201 -18.90 -6.20 -13.77
CA GLY A 201 -17.66 -5.90 -14.48
C GLY A 201 -17.73 -5.03 -15.74
N SER A 202 -17.18 -3.80 -15.64
CA SER A 202 -16.54 -3.13 -16.76
C SER A 202 -15.14 -2.68 -16.33
N SER A 203 -14.10 -3.26 -16.91
CA SER A 203 -12.69 -3.03 -16.52
C SER A 203 -12.25 -1.56 -16.63
N ALA A 204 -12.90 -0.77 -17.50
CA ALA A 204 -12.59 0.64 -17.70
C ALA A 204 -12.97 1.54 -16.50
N LYS A 205 -14.12 1.30 -15.86
CA LYS A 205 -14.54 2.08 -14.67
C LYS A 205 -13.64 1.78 -13.46
N LEU A 206 -13.08 0.58 -13.40
CA LEU A 206 -12.18 0.13 -12.33
C LEU A 206 -10.81 0.82 -12.43
N GLN A 207 -10.26 0.93 -13.63
CA GLN A 207 -8.99 1.61 -13.84
C GLN A 207 -9.07 3.10 -13.46
N VAL A 208 -10.16 3.79 -13.81
CA VAL A 208 -10.36 5.21 -13.43
C VAL A 208 -10.44 5.37 -11.91
N PHE A 209 -11.17 4.49 -11.24
CA PHE A 209 -11.28 4.52 -9.78
C PHE A 209 -9.92 4.27 -9.10
N LEU A 210 -9.15 3.27 -9.55
CA LEU A 210 -7.82 2.96 -9.02
C LEU A 210 -6.82 4.10 -9.28
N VAL A 211 -6.90 4.76 -10.43
CA VAL A 211 -6.08 5.95 -10.71
C VAL A 211 -6.43 7.07 -9.73
N ALA A 212 -7.73 7.34 -9.53
CA ALA A 212 -8.17 8.38 -8.60
C ALA A 212 -7.75 8.10 -7.15
N SER A 213 -7.87 6.86 -6.67
CA SER A 213 -7.41 6.49 -5.32
C SER A 213 -5.89 6.57 -5.19
N THR A 214 -5.15 6.21 -6.24
CA THR A 214 -3.68 6.32 -6.27
C THR A 214 -3.23 7.78 -6.21
N CYS A 215 -3.88 8.68 -6.96
CA CYS A 215 -3.59 10.12 -6.87
C CYS A 215 -3.81 10.67 -5.45
N LEU A 216 -4.88 10.25 -4.79
CA LEU A 216 -5.16 10.65 -3.41
C LEU A 216 -4.09 10.12 -2.45
N LEU A 217 -3.62 8.87 -2.63
CA LEU A 217 -2.51 8.36 -1.82
C LEU A 217 -1.18 9.07 -2.04
N TYR A 218 -0.88 9.51 -3.26
CA TYR A 218 0.30 10.33 -3.51
C TYR A 218 0.24 11.68 -2.78
N LEU A 219 -0.97 12.26 -2.61
CA LEU A 219 -1.16 13.44 -1.75
C LEU A 219 -0.84 13.12 -0.29
N VAL A 220 -1.37 12.01 0.24
CA VAL A 220 -1.09 11.55 1.62
C VAL A 220 0.39 11.28 1.82
N ALA A 221 1.04 10.61 0.86
CA ALA A 221 2.47 10.32 0.91
C ALA A 221 3.33 11.60 0.90
N ALA A 222 2.97 12.59 0.07
CA ALA A 222 3.62 13.90 0.07
C ALA A 222 3.46 14.60 1.44
N GLY A 223 2.25 14.51 2.02
CA GLY A 223 1.95 15.04 3.34
C GLY A 223 2.78 14.38 4.45
N LEU A 224 2.83 13.06 4.47
CA LEU A 224 3.64 12.28 5.42
C LEU A 224 5.14 12.55 5.27
N PHE A 225 5.63 12.72 4.03
CA PHE A 225 7.03 13.05 3.78
C PHE A 225 7.41 14.44 4.29
N SER A 226 6.57 15.45 3.99
CA SER A 226 6.71 16.81 4.53
C SER A 226 6.70 16.81 6.06
N ARG A 227 5.75 16.09 6.64
CA ARG A 227 5.58 15.99 8.09
C ARG A 227 6.75 15.29 8.77
N ALA A 228 7.30 14.24 8.17
CA ALA A 228 8.48 13.56 8.71
C ALA A 228 9.64 14.53 8.94
N ILE A 229 9.91 15.39 7.95
CA ILE A 229 10.98 16.39 8.04
C ILE A 229 10.64 17.46 9.09
N TRP A 230 9.38 17.91 9.14
CA TRP A 230 8.92 18.82 10.18
C TRP A 230 9.10 18.25 11.60
N LEU A 231 8.72 16.98 11.83
CA LEU A 231 8.87 16.32 13.13
C LEU A 231 10.34 16.24 13.57
N PHE A 232 11.26 15.98 12.63
CA PHE A 232 12.69 16.00 12.93
C PHE A 232 13.22 17.39 13.32
N GLU A 233 12.72 18.44 12.66
CA GLU A 233 13.08 19.83 12.98
C GLU A 233 12.47 20.27 14.31
N GLN A 234 11.24 19.89 14.61
CA GLN A 234 10.62 20.17 15.90
C GLN A 234 11.32 19.48 17.06
N GLN A 235 11.78 18.24 16.86
CA GLN A 235 12.58 17.56 17.87
C GLN A 235 13.93 18.25 18.13
N GLN A 236 14.52 18.91 17.12
CA GLN A 236 15.69 19.75 17.32
C GLN A 236 15.34 21.01 18.11
N TRP A 237 14.18 21.63 17.82
CA TRP A 237 13.70 22.80 18.53
C TRP A 237 13.41 22.51 20.01
N ASN A 238 12.73 21.40 20.30
CA ASN A 238 12.45 20.94 21.67
C ASN A 238 13.73 20.77 22.51
N LYS A 239 14.82 20.30 21.89
CA LYS A 239 16.14 20.21 22.55
C LYS A 239 16.75 21.58 22.87
N VAL A 240 16.51 22.59 22.03
CA VAL A 240 17.03 23.95 22.23
C VAL A 240 16.24 24.68 23.31
N VAL A 241 14.91 24.54 23.29
CA VAL A 241 14.01 25.15 24.29
C VAL A 241 14.12 24.45 25.65
N GLY A 242 14.58 23.19 25.68
CA GLY A 242 14.72 22.41 26.91
C GLY A 242 13.38 21.91 27.47
N GLY A 243 12.37 21.81 26.61
CA GLY A 243 11.00 21.37 26.93
C GLY A 243 10.22 21.10 25.64
N ASP A 244 8.98 20.62 25.78
CA ASP A 244 8.11 20.38 24.61
C ASP A 244 7.49 21.69 24.13
N ALA A 245 7.88 22.14 22.93
CA ALA A 245 7.35 23.35 22.32
C ALA A 245 5.86 23.25 22.02
N ALA A 246 5.30 22.03 21.91
CA ALA A 246 3.88 21.82 21.72
C ALA A 246 3.03 22.32 22.91
N GLU A 247 3.57 22.28 24.14
CA GLU A 247 2.90 22.77 25.35
C GLU A 247 2.73 24.30 25.36
N LEU A 248 3.53 25.01 24.55
CA LEU A 248 3.45 26.47 24.38
C LEU A 248 2.35 26.88 23.39
N GLY A 249 1.70 25.92 22.74
CA GLY A 249 0.60 26.14 21.82
C GLY A 249 0.99 26.96 20.59
N ASP A 250 0.28 28.07 20.35
CA ASP A 250 0.52 28.98 19.22
C ASP A 250 1.26 30.26 19.65
N GLY A 251 1.76 30.29 20.89
CA GLY A 251 2.41 31.46 21.47
C GLY A 251 3.89 31.61 21.09
N PRO A 252 4.51 32.76 21.40
CA PRO A 252 5.95 32.93 21.27
C PRO A 252 6.72 31.82 22.00
N GLY A 253 7.65 31.16 21.31
CA GLY A 253 8.45 30.04 21.82
C GLY A 253 8.00 28.66 21.33
N SER A 254 6.81 28.52 20.75
CA SER A 254 6.34 27.23 20.21
C SER A 254 6.91 26.86 18.83
N TYR A 255 7.64 27.79 18.19
CA TYR A 255 8.27 27.58 16.89
C TYR A 255 9.58 28.35 16.76
N ASP A 256 10.45 27.85 15.89
CA ASP A 256 11.70 28.51 15.50
C ASP A 256 11.40 29.59 14.44
N ILE A 257 11.67 30.86 14.77
CA ILE A 257 11.45 32.00 13.87
C ILE A 257 12.45 31.99 12.70
N ASP A 258 13.67 31.48 12.91
CA ASP A 258 14.72 31.52 11.89
C ASP A 258 14.49 30.47 10.80
N ARG A 259 13.79 29.38 11.13
CA ARG A 259 13.51 28.27 10.21
C ARG A 259 12.07 28.22 9.71
N SER A 260 11.14 28.95 10.34
CA SER A 260 9.75 29.00 9.88
C SER A 260 9.62 29.90 8.65
N ILE A 261 8.91 29.42 7.63
CA ILE A 261 8.50 30.24 6.49
C ILE A 261 7.26 31.04 6.86
N TRP A 262 6.32 30.38 7.55
CA TRP A 262 5.13 31.02 8.08
C TRP A 262 4.78 30.45 9.44
N HIS A 263 4.12 31.30 10.22
CA HIS A 263 3.40 30.91 11.42
C HIS A 263 2.04 31.60 11.41
N VAL A 264 0.98 30.83 11.69
CA VAL A 264 -0.37 31.36 11.89
C VAL A 264 -0.89 30.92 13.25
N ASN A 265 -1.43 31.88 14.02
CA ASN A 265 -1.95 31.68 15.39
C ASN A 265 -3.32 30.97 15.42
N CYS A 266 -3.76 30.44 14.28
CA CYS A 266 -4.98 29.69 14.11
C CYS A 266 -4.66 28.47 13.25
N CYS A 267 -5.57 27.50 13.18
CA CYS A 267 -5.44 26.34 12.29
C CYS A 267 -4.29 25.38 12.67
N ASN A 268 -3.93 25.36 13.96
CA ASN A 268 -2.98 24.41 14.53
C ASN A 268 -3.61 22.99 14.59
N PRO A 269 -2.98 21.97 13.98
CA PRO A 269 -3.49 20.60 14.00
C PRO A 269 -3.27 19.83 15.32
N GLN A 270 -2.38 20.29 16.20
CA GLN A 270 -2.06 19.68 17.50
C GLN A 270 -2.87 20.27 18.66
N LEU A 271 -3.24 21.55 18.61
CA LEU A 271 -4.00 22.21 19.67
C LEU A 271 -5.48 21.80 19.68
N ASN A 272 -6.00 21.37 20.84
CA ASN A 272 -7.41 21.00 21.07
C ASN A 272 -7.98 19.90 20.13
N GLY A 273 -7.12 19.03 19.61
CA GLY A 273 -7.49 17.98 18.64
C GLY A 273 -7.56 18.44 17.19
N GLY A 274 -7.14 19.68 16.88
CA GLY A 274 -6.93 20.16 15.50
C GLY A 274 -8.18 20.30 14.61
N GLY A 275 -9.34 19.74 14.98
CA GLY A 275 -10.58 19.77 14.21
C GLY A 275 -10.36 19.37 12.74
N GLY A 276 -10.94 20.14 11.81
CA GLY A 276 -10.73 19.89 10.37
C GLY A 276 -9.27 20.04 9.91
N TRP A 277 -8.43 20.78 10.65
CA TRP A 277 -7.02 20.99 10.29
C TRP A 277 -6.15 19.76 10.57
N ALA A 278 -6.56 18.89 11.51
CA ALA A 278 -5.92 17.58 11.70
C ALA A 278 -6.05 16.72 10.43
N ILE A 279 -7.18 16.80 9.71
CA ILE A 279 -7.37 16.09 8.44
C ILE A 279 -6.42 16.65 7.38
N PHE A 280 -6.31 17.99 7.28
CA PHE A 280 -5.35 18.61 6.35
C PHE A 280 -3.89 18.30 6.71
N ASN A 281 -3.56 18.18 8.00
CA ASN A 281 -2.24 17.72 8.43
C ASN A 281 -1.98 16.28 7.99
N ALA A 282 -2.93 15.38 8.24
CA ALA A 282 -2.75 13.97 7.94
C ALA A 282 -2.81 13.64 6.43
N VAL A 283 -3.54 14.43 5.62
CA VAL A 283 -3.71 14.20 4.18
C VAL A 283 -2.74 15.04 3.33
N LEU A 284 -2.51 16.31 3.69
CA LEU A 284 -1.69 17.23 2.89
C LEU A 284 -0.37 17.61 3.57
N GLY A 285 -0.14 17.20 4.82
CA GLY A 285 1.02 17.65 5.60
C GLY A 285 0.92 19.11 6.05
N TRP A 286 -0.30 19.66 6.12
CA TRP A 286 -0.53 21.02 6.58
C TRP A 286 -0.03 21.24 8.02
N ASN A 287 0.65 22.35 8.27
CA ASN A 287 1.03 22.77 9.61
C ASN A 287 0.90 24.30 9.73
N ASN A 288 0.48 24.79 10.90
CA ASN A 288 0.38 26.22 11.15
C ASN A 288 1.75 26.89 11.26
N SER A 289 2.79 26.13 11.65
CA SER A 289 4.19 26.55 11.72
C SER A 289 5.02 25.78 10.71
N ALA A 290 4.97 26.13 9.43
CA ALA A 290 5.76 25.42 8.43
C ALA A 290 7.18 25.93 8.35
N THR A 291 8.12 25.01 8.18
CA THR A 291 9.55 25.28 8.09
C THR A 291 10.04 25.23 6.64
N TYR A 292 11.23 25.78 6.39
CA TYR A 292 11.87 25.63 5.08
C TYR A 292 12.00 24.15 4.68
N GLY A 293 12.36 23.29 5.64
CA GLY A 293 12.48 21.86 5.42
C GLY A 293 11.16 21.21 4.98
N SER A 294 10.07 21.45 5.69
CA SER A 294 8.78 20.82 5.38
C SER A 294 8.23 21.24 4.00
N VAL A 295 8.34 22.53 3.67
CA VAL A 295 7.85 23.05 2.38
C VAL A 295 8.70 22.55 1.21
N LEU A 296 10.03 22.57 1.35
CA LEU A 296 10.92 22.04 0.33
C LEU A 296 10.73 20.53 0.15
N ALA A 297 10.57 19.79 1.24
CA ALA A 297 10.29 18.35 1.22
C ALA A 297 9.05 18.02 0.40
N TYR A 298 7.94 18.73 0.64
CA TYR A 298 6.69 18.53 -0.09
C TYR A 298 6.87 18.74 -1.60
N ASN A 299 7.55 19.82 -2.00
CA ASN A 299 7.77 20.15 -3.41
C ASN A 299 8.74 19.16 -4.08
N LEU A 300 9.84 18.81 -3.40
CA LEU A 300 10.82 17.83 -3.90
C LEU A 300 10.21 16.44 -4.07
N TYR A 301 9.30 16.05 -3.17
CA TYR A 301 8.54 14.81 -3.29
C TYR A 301 7.74 14.78 -4.60
N TRP A 302 7.00 15.84 -4.93
CA TRP A 302 6.26 15.92 -6.18
C TRP A 302 7.16 15.91 -7.41
N ILE A 303 8.28 16.63 -7.38
CA ILE A 303 9.27 16.60 -8.47
C ILE A 303 9.80 15.18 -8.67
N PHE A 304 10.09 14.46 -7.58
CA PHE A 304 10.52 13.06 -7.64
C PHE A 304 9.46 12.15 -8.25
N VAL A 305 8.20 12.27 -7.82
CA VAL A 305 7.09 11.47 -8.36
C VAL A 305 6.87 11.73 -9.85
N ILE A 306 6.88 13.00 -10.27
CA ILE A 306 6.77 13.40 -11.69
C ILE A 306 7.95 12.82 -12.49
N GLY A 307 9.18 12.91 -11.95
CA GLY A 307 10.37 12.34 -12.57
C GLY A 307 10.28 10.82 -12.73
N GLN A 308 9.82 10.12 -11.70
CA GLN A 308 9.62 8.66 -11.73
C GLN A 308 8.61 8.25 -12.82
N PHE A 309 7.44 8.90 -12.87
CA PHE A 309 6.44 8.60 -13.90
C PHE A 309 6.92 8.95 -15.30
N SER A 310 7.59 10.08 -15.47
CA SER A 310 8.17 10.48 -16.76
C SER A 310 9.23 9.49 -17.24
N ALA A 311 10.10 9.01 -16.35
CA ALA A 311 11.10 8.01 -16.68
C ALA A 311 10.48 6.65 -17.04
N MET A 312 9.38 6.27 -16.38
CA MET A 312 8.63 5.06 -16.71
C MET A 312 7.95 5.15 -18.08
N THR A 313 7.31 6.27 -18.40
CA THR A 313 6.70 6.52 -19.71
C THR A 313 7.78 6.51 -20.80
N TYR A 314 8.90 7.21 -20.58
CA TYR A 314 10.02 7.22 -21.52
C TYR A 314 10.54 5.81 -21.85
N LYS A 315 10.66 4.95 -20.82
CA LYS A 315 11.06 3.55 -21.00
C LYS A 315 10.04 2.75 -21.81
N GLU A 316 8.75 2.99 -21.62
CA GLU A 316 7.70 2.32 -22.38
C GLU A 316 7.72 2.74 -23.87
N ASP A 317 8.02 4.01 -24.15
CA ASP A 317 8.05 4.56 -25.52
C ASP A 317 9.35 4.21 -26.27
N HIS A 318 10.51 4.29 -25.60
CA HIS A 318 11.84 4.18 -26.25
C HIS A 318 12.57 2.85 -25.97
N GLY A 319 12.03 2.00 -25.09
CA GLY A 319 12.62 0.71 -24.74
C GLY A 319 13.88 0.78 -23.87
N HIS A 320 14.35 1.96 -23.50
CA HIS A 320 15.51 2.17 -22.62
C HIS A 320 15.22 3.23 -21.56
N TRP A 321 15.96 3.21 -20.45
CA TRP A 321 15.87 4.27 -19.44
C TRP A 321 16.49 5.57 -19.98
N PRO A 322 15.98 6.75 -19.61
CA PRO A 322 16.39 8.04 -20.17
C PRO A 322 17.88 8.38 -19.98
N LEU A 323 18.63 7.63 -19.16
CA LEU A 323 20.06 7.79 -18.92
C LEU A 323 20.91 6.54 -19.26
N LEU A 324 20.29 5.44 -19.71
CA LEU A 324 21.01 4.26 -20.19
C LEU A 324 20.93 4.20 -21.71
N LYS A 325 22.08 4.03 -22.37
CA LYS A 325 22.15 3.83 -23.82
C LYS A 325 21.39 2.54 -24.17
N GLY A 326 20.43 2.63 -25.09
CA GLY A 326 19.63 1.48 -25.52
C GLY A 326 20.53 0.35 -26.00
N LYS A 327 20.39 -0.84 -25.40
CA LYS A 327 20.98 -2.05 -25.95
C LYS A 327 20.18 -2.36 -27.21
N GLY A 328 20.84 -2.36 -28.37
CA GLY A 328 20.19 -2.59 -29.66
C GLY A 328 19.34 -3.86 -29.62
N LYS A 329 18.13 -3.77 -30.18
CA LYS A 329 17.44 -4.93 -30.72
C LYS A 329 18.37 -5.52 -31.77
N ASP A 330 18.99 -6.65 -31.47
CA ASP A 330 19.50 -7.68 -32.38
C ASP A 330 20.19 -8.70 -31.45
N GLU A 331 19.54 -9.85 -31.19
CA GLU A 331 20.14 -11.17 -30.84
C GLU A 331 19.19 -12.11 -30.06
N ASP A 332 18.03 -11.68 -29.54
CA ASP A 332 17.12 -12.58 -28.80
C ASP A 332 15.96 -13.17 -29.64
N GLU A 333 15.89 -12.88 -30.95
CA GLU A 333 14.86 -13.42 -31.87
C GLU A 333 15.30 -14.61 -32.75
N GLU A 334 16.50 -15.17 -32.55
CA GLU A 334 16.97 -16.36 -33.32
C GLU A 334 16.69 -17.72 -32.64
N GLY A 335 15.93 -17.77 -31.55
CA GLY A 335 15.57 -19.02 -30.87
C GLY A 335 14.22 -19.64 -31.25
N LEU A 336 13.43 -19.00 -32.12
CA LEU A 336 12.04 -19.36 -32.37
C LEU A 336 11.70 -19.32 -33.88
N VAL A 337 12.25 -20.26 -34.62
CA VAL A 337 11.67 -20.70 -35.90
C VAL A 337 11.16 -22.14 -35.76
N THR A 338 9.88 -22.22 -36.07
CA THR A 338 8.87 -23.29 -36.20
C THR A 338 9.27 -24.64 -36.83
N PRO A 339 8.39 -25.66 -36.72
CA PRO A 339 8.70 -27.08 -36.87
C PRO A 339 8.73 -27.51 -38.33
N GLU A 340 9.67 -28.39 -38.68
CA GLU A 340 9.63 -29.12 -39.94
C GLU A 340 9.00 -30.50 -39.74
N ARG A 341 8.06 -30.80 -40.63
CA ARG A 341 7.25 -32.01 -40.73
C ARG A 341 7.76 -32.75 -41.97
N ALA A 342 8.23 -33.98 -41.82
CA ALA A 342 8.34 -35.02 -42.85
C ALA A 342 8.73 -36.31 -42.09
N GLU A 343 7.87 -37.32 -42.01
CA GLU A 343 7.64 -38.36 -43.03
C GLU A 343 8.86 -39.29 -43.18
N ASP A 344 8.52 -40.58 -42.99
CA ASP A 344 9.27 -41.85 -43.12
C ASP A 344 10.21 -42.32 -41.99
#